data_AF-A0A2A5KKD9-F1
#
_entry.id   AF-A0A2A5KKD9-F1
#
_cell.length_a   1.000
_cell.length_b   1.000
_cell.length_c   1.000
_cell.angle_alpha   90.00
_cell.angle_beta   90.00
_cell.angle_gamma   90.00
#
_symmetry.space_group_name_H-M   'P 1'
#
loop_
_entity.id
_entity.type
_entity.pdbx_description
1 polymer ?
#
loop_
_entity_poly.entity_id
_entity_poly.type
_entity_poly.pdbx_seq_one_letter_code
_entity_poly.pdbx_strand_id
1 'polypeptide(L)'
;MDKVREELVTIRNLVITAQSLPPPATDGYSNWTDYQPDAIYDNSQVAKVDAEIYQHWQQISSIVDSASFGGVSLLRNDASEPDLPGAKTEFTTGYVDGQVLTVSIDTKDTTMINYGRTVDNLWNQPGSENMGYVDGVIWNANIIFPITYVDGGGVVQKNENIYTLRNSEVRIAANGLDRNEYYNGMINQLDERIQAVVGGMSVVGSTQKRVDMQDEFNQAMMDDVDKGVGRWVDADMEEASARLAALQTQQQLATQALNIANQAPQSIMTLFQ
;
A
#
# COMPACT_ATOMS: atom_id res chain seq x y z
N MET A 1 -2.61 2.22 7.18
CA MET A 1 -3.36 3.46 6.85
C MET A 1 -4.54 3.68 7.78
N ASP A 2 -5.45 2.72 7.97
CA ASP A 2 -6.61 2.93 8.85
C ASP A 2 -6.23 3.28 10.31
N LYS A 3 -5.28 2.54 10.90
CA LYS A 3 -4.73 2.91 12.22
C LYS A 3 -4.13 4.33 12.24
N VAL A 4 -3.41 4.74 11.19
CA VAL A 4 -2.87 6.10 11.07
C VAL A 4 -4.00 7.15 11.05
N ARG A 5 -5.08 6.88 10.33
CA ARG A 5 -6.29 7.72 10.31
C ARG A 5 -6.91 7.83 11.71
N GLU A 6 -7.01 6.73 12.45
CA GLU A 6 -7.55 6.72 13.82
C GLU A 6 -6.70 7.55 14.78
N GLU A 7 -5.37 7.44 14.69
CA GLU A 7 -4.46 8.27 15.49
C GLU A 7 -4.58 9.75 15.15
N LEU A 8 -4.67 10.11 13.86
CA LEU A 8 -4.89 11.50 13.44
C LEU A 8 -6.22 12.07 13.95
N VAL A 9 -7.30 11.28 13.91
CA VAL A 9 -8.60 11.65 14.48
C VAL A 9 -8.48 11.89 15.98
N THR A 10 -7.73 11.04 16.68
CA THR A 10 -7.49 11.17 18.13
C THR A 10 -6.70 12.45 18.42
N ILE A 11 -5.62 12.73 17.69
CA ILE A 11 -4.85 13.97 17.79
C ILE A 11 -5.75 15.20 17.58
N ARG A 12 -6.59 15.21 16.53
CA ARG A 12 -7.53 16.32 16.29
C ARG A 12 -8.48 16.52 17.46
N ASN A 13 -9.02 15.45 18.03
CA ASN A 13 -9.92 15.55 19.19
C ASN A 13 -9.18 16.04 20.45
N LEU A 14 -7.91 15.67 20.63
CA LEU A 14 -7.06 16.20 21.69
C LEU A 14 -6.77 17.69 21.49
N VAL A 15 -6.56 18.15 20.24
CA VAL A 15 -6.44 19.59 19.94
C VAL A 15 -7.72 20.36 20.29
N ILE A 16 -8.90 19.81 19.98
CA ILE A 16 -10.20 20.39 20.41
C ILE A 16 -10.29 20.43 21.95
N THR A 17 -9.83 19.37 22.62
CA THR A 17 -9.79 19.32 24.08
C THR A 17 -8.89 20.43 24.62
N ALA A 18 -7.67 20.57 24.10
CA ALA A 18 -6.73 21.62 24.46
C ALA A 18 -7.30 23.03 24.23
N GLN A 19 -8.02 23.26 23.13
CA GLN A 19 -8.71 24.52 22.85
C GLN A 19 -9.69 24.91 23.96
N SER A 20 -10.41 23.93 24.53
CA SER A 20 -11.39 24.16 25.59
C SER A 20 -10.79 24.41 26.98
N LEU A 21 -9.52 24.06 27.17
CA LEU A 21 -8.82 24.26 28.44
C LEU A 21 -8.43 25.73 28.64
N PRO A 22 -8.23 26.18 29.89
CA PRO A 22 -7.71 27.52 30.16
C PRO A 22 -6.37 27.75 29.45
N PRO A 23 -6.13 28.96 28.89
CA PRO A 23 -4.84 29.29 28.30
C PRO A 23 -3.70 29.06 29.30
N PRO A 24 -2.62 28.37 28.90
CA PRO A 24 -1.52 28.09 29.79
C PRO A 24 -0.71 29.37 30.05
N ALA A 25 -0.16 29.49 31.26
CA ALA A 25 0.90 30.46 31.50
C ALA A 25 2.19 29.98 30.81
N THR A 26 3.02 30.92 30.36
CA THR A 26 4.29 30.64 29.69
C THR A 26 5.38 31.55 30.23
N ASP A 27 6.64 31.18 30.04
CA ASP A 27 7.79 32.03 30.39
C ASP A 27 8.07 33.14 29.34
N GLY A 28 7.32 33.15 28.25
CA GLY A 28 7.41 34.13 27.17
C GLY A 28 8.56 33.90 26.17
N TYR A 29 9.36 32.85 26.33
CA TYR A 29 10.45 32.51 25.42
C TYR A 29 9.99 31.45 24.42
N SER A 30 9.69 31.84 23.17
CA SER A 30 9.60 30.90 22.05
C SER A 30 10.45 31.36 20.88
N ASN A 31 11.35 30.50 20.42
CA ASN A 31 11.83 30.56 19.04
C ASN A 31 10.87 29.75 18.13
N TRP A 32 11.04 29.87 16.82
CA TRP A 32 10.09 29.31 15.86
C TRP A 32 10.14 27.78 15.77
N THR A 33 11.23 27.13 16.18
CA THR A 33 11.52 25.74 15.77
C THR A 33 12.17 24.85 16.82
N ASP A 34 12.90 25.39 17.81
CA ASP A 34 13.74 24.55 18.66
C ASP A 34 13.05 24.17 19.98
N TYR A 35 13.50 23.06 20.53
CA TYR A 35 13.17 22.64 21.88
C TYR A 35 13.74 23.64 22.89
N GLN A 36 12.86 24.26 23.69
CA GLN A 36 13.22 25.16 24.78
C GLN A 36 12.35 24.79 25.99
N PRO A 37 12.91 24.32 27.11
CA PRO A 37 12.10 23.92 28.25
C PRO A 37 11.33 25.14 28.82
N ASP A 38 10.00 25.05 28.90
CA ASP A 38 9.13 26.05 29.54
C ASP A 38 8.44 25.37 30.73
N ALA A 39 9.10 25.42 31.89
CA ALA A 39 8.59 24.77 33.10
C ALA A 39 7.26 25.38 33.58
N ILE A 40 6.89 26.60 33.14
CA ILE A 40 5.60 27.21 33.47
C ILE A 40 4.51 26.54 32.64
N TYR A 41 4.73 26.42 31.33
CA TYR A 41 3.84 25.69 30.42
C TYR A 41 3.66 24.24 30.85
N ASP A 42 4.74 23.56 31.22
CA ASP A 42 4.74 22.13 31.57
C ASP A 42 3.82 21.79 32.75
N ASN A 43 3.49 22.76 33.60
CA ASN A 43 2.55 22.60 34.72
C ASN A 43 1.08 22.78 34.31
N SER A 44 0.80 23.19 33.07
CA SER A 44 -0.54 23.46 32.58
C SER A 44 -1.32 22.18 32.23
N GLN A 45 -2.65 22.30 32.14
CA GLN A 45 -3.48 21.21 31.62
C GLN A 45 -3.25 20.98 30.13
N VAL A 46 -2.93 22.05 29.38
CA VAL A 46 -2.63 21.97 27.94
C VAL A 46 -1.37 21.16 27.69
N ALA A 47 -0.32 21.30 28.51
CA ALA A 47 0.89 20.51 28.39
C ALA A 47 0.66 19.00 28.56
N LYS A 48 -0.31 18.58 29.40
CA LYS A 48 -0.68 17.17 29.54
C LYS A 48 -1.30 16.64 28.24
N VAL A 49 -2.20 17.41 27.64
CA VAL A 49 -2.82 17.07 26.35
C VAL A 49 -1.78 17.08 25.23
N ASP A 50 -0.84 18.04 25.23
CA ASP A 50 0.26 18.13 24.27
C ASP A 50 1.18 16.90 24.35
N ALA A 51 1.47 16.42 25.55
CA ALA A 51 2.21 15.17 25.75
C ALA A 51 1.46 13.95 25.20
N GLU A 52 0.13 13.87 25.36
CA GLU A 52 -0.69 12.82 24.75
C GLU A 52 -0.66 12.91 23.22
N ILE A 53 -0.82 14.11 22.65
CA ILE A 53 -0.71 14.36 21.21
C ILE A 53 0.64 13.83 20.67
N TYR A 54 1.74 14.12 21.38
CA TYR A 54 3.05 13.61 21.01
C TYR A 54 3.12 12.08 21.01
N GLN A 55 2.52 11.40 21.99
CA GLN A 55 2.46 9.93 21.99
C GLN A 55 1.76 9.39 20.75
N HIS A 56 0.65 10.01 20.34
CA HIS A 56 -0.07 9.61 19.13
C HIS A 56 0.74 9.87 17.85
N TRP A 57 1.52 10.97 17.78
CA TRP A 57 2.48 11.17 16.68
C TRP A 57 3.55 10.07 16.63
N GLN A 58 4.08 9.65 17.79
CA GLN A 58 5.03 8.54 17.85
C GLN A 58 4.39 7.20 17.45
N GLN A 59 3.13 6.98 17.83
CA GLN A 59 2.37 5.80 17.41
C GLN A 59 2.18 5.77 15.89
N ILE A 60 1.85 6.91 15.25
CA ILE A 60 1.79 7.02 13.79
C ILE A 60 3.13 6.63 13.16
N SER A 61 4.25 7.19 13.64
CA SER A 61 5.59 6.84 13.14
C SER A 61 5.85 5.34 13.26
N SER A 62 5.56 4.74 14.42
CA SER A 62 5.77 3.31 14.64
C SER A 62 4.88 2.42 13.76
N ILE A 63 3.62 2.81 13.53
CA ILE A 63 2.71 2.11 12.62
C ILE A 63 3.25 2.15 11.18
N VAL A 64 3.75 3.30 10.75
CA VAL A 64 4.33 3.46 9.41
C VAL A 64 5.61 2.65 9.26
N ASP A 65 6.52 2.72 10.24
CA ASP A 65 7.80 2.00 10.24
C ASP A 65 7.63 0.47 10.28
N SER A 66 6.58 -0.03 10.92
CA SER A 66 6.31 -1.47 11.03
C SER A 66 5.44 -2.02 9.88
N ALA A 67 4.88 -1.15 9.03
CA ALA A 67 4.02 -1.58 7.94
C ALA A 67 4.84 -2.14 6.77
N SER A 68 4.61 -3.41 6.44
CA SER A 68 5.20 -4.04 5.25
C SER A 68 4.17 -4.90 4.53
N PHE A 69 4.26 -4.95 3.20
CA PHE A 69 3.52 -5.86 2.34
C PHE A 69 4.52 -6.67 1.52
N GLY A 70 4.54 -7.99 1.67
CA GLY A 70 5.51 -8.84 0.95
C GLY A 70 6.98 -8.50 1.21
N GLY A 71 7.29 -7.87 2.36
CA GLY A 71 8.64 -7.40 2.69
C GLY A 71 8.98 -5.99 2.16
N VAL A 72 8.07 -5.34 1.44
CA VAL A 72 8.23 -3.97 0.93
C VAL A 72 7.43 -3.00 1.79
N SER A 73 8.02 -1.87 2.15
CA SER A 73 7.31 -0.78 2.81
C SER A 73 6.49 0.00 1.79
N LEU A 74 5.16 0.05 1.98
CA LEU A 74 4.26 0.86 1.16
C LEU A 74 3.94 2.22 1.79
N LEU A 75 4.15 2.37 3.10
CA LEU A 75 3.75 3.57 3.84
C LEU A 75 4.92 4.52 4.10
N ARG A 76 6.15 4.04 3.92
CA ARG A 76 7.37 4.82 4.10
C ARG A 76 8.20 4.78 2.85
N ASN A 77 8.72 5.94 2.47
CA ASN A 77 9.64 6.12 1.36
C ASN A 77 10.93 6.76 1.89
N ASP A 78 12.05 6.05 1.80
CA ASP A 78 13.36 6.54 2.26
C ASP A 78 14.22 7.02 1.10
N ALA A 79 15.32 7.73 1.38
CA ALA A 79 16.26 8.21 0.37
C ALA A 79 16.79 7.16 -0.63
N SER A 80 16.74 5.86 -0.29
CA SER A 80 17.17 4.76 -1.19
C SER A 80 16.14 4.38 -2.25
N GLU A 81 14.88 4.78 -2.08
CA GLU A 81 13.79 4.44 -3.00
C GLU A 81 13.74 5.42 -4.20
N PRO A 82 12.86 5.24 -5.18
CA PRO A 82 12.59 6.28 -6.19
C PRO A 82 11.87 7.51 -5.60
N ASP A 83 12.04 8.68 -6.22
CA ASP A 83 11.28 9.88 -5.85
C ASP A 83 9.78 9.69 -6.10
N LEU A 84 8.92 10.25 -5.25
CA LEU A 84 7.48 9.97 -5.28
C LEU A 84 6.81 10.29 -6.64
N PRO A 85 7.15 11.39 -7.35
CA PRO A 85 6.67 11.61 -8.70
C PRO A 85 7.09 10.49 -9.65
N GLY A 86 6.10 9.70 -10.10
CA GLY A 86 6.30 8.61 -11.05
C GLY A 86 6.78 7.29 -10.43
N ALA A 87 7.06 7.24 -9.13
CA ALA A 87 7.31 5.99 -8.42
C ALA A 87 6.04 5.13 -8.32
N LYS A 88 6.20 3.83 -8.55
CA LYS A 88 5.14 2.84 -8.50
C LYS A 88 5.58 1.61 -7.74
N THR A 89 4.66 1.00 -7.01
CA THR A 89 4.79 -0.38 -6.56
C THR A 89 3.98 -1.27 -7.48
N GLU A 90 4.61 -2.33 -8.00
CA GLU A 90 3.98 -3.27 -8.92
C GLU A 90 3.74 -4.62 -8.25
N PHE A 91 2.53 -5.14 -8.43
CA PHE A 91 2.13 -6.48 -7.99
C PHE A 91 1.98 -7.37 -9.21
N THR A 92 2.74 -8.45 -9.27
CA THR A 92 2.59 -9.46 -10.32
C THR A 92 1.27 -10.19 -10.13
N THR A 93 0.46 -10.18 -11.18
CA THR A 93 -0.86 -10.82 -11.18
C THR A 93 -0.96 -11.96 -12.18
N GLY A 94 0.01 -12.14 -13.08
CA GLY A 94 -0.01 -13.27 -14.01
C GLY A 94 1.10 -13.21 -15.05
N TYR A 95 1.07 -14.17 -15.96
CA TYR A 95 1.99 -14.27 -17.09
C TYR A 95 1.19 -14.60 -18.35
N VAL A 96 1.32 -13.79 -19.40
CA VAL A 96 0.70 -14.02 -20.70
C VAL A 96 1.75 -13.80 -21.78
N ASP A 97 1.90 -14.75 -22.70
CA ASP A 97 2.85 -14.69 -23.83
C ASP A 97 4.30 -14.32 -23.45
N GLY A 98 4.75 -14.77 -22.26
CA GLY A 98 6.09 -14.48 -21.74
C GLY A 98 6.26 -13.09 -21.13
N GLN A 99 5.18 -12.31 -21.01
CA GLN A 99 5.16 -11.01 -20.31
C GLN A 99 4.47 -11.14 -18.94
N VAL A 100 5.05 -10.47 -17.93
CA VAL A 100 4.46 -10.36 -16.60
C VAL A 100 3.30 -9.36 -16.66
N LEU A 101 2.11 -9.76 -16.24
CA LEU A 101 1.01 -8.85 -15.99
C LEU A 101 1.16 -8.26 -14.60
N THR A 102 1.14 -6.93 -14.50
CA THR A 102 1.26 -6.23 -13.22
C THR A 102 0.08 -5.30 -12.95
N VAL A 103 -0.29 -5.23 -11.68
CA VAL A 103 -1.16 -4.21 -11.13
C VAL A 103 -0.28 -3.23 -10.37
N SER A 104 -0.30 -1.96 -10.74
CA SER A 104 0.52 -0.93 -10.09
C SER A 104 -0.31 0.00 -9.21
N ILE A 105 0.33 0.49 -8.16
CA ILE A 105 -0.12 1.60 -7.33
C ILE A 105 0.96 2.68 -7.33
N ASP A 106 0.57 3.95 -7.46
CA ASP A 106 1.53 5.04 -7.36
C ASP A 106 1.97 5.18 -5.88
N THR A 107 3.27 5.22 -5.64
CA THR A 107 3.83 5.24 -4.27
C THR A 107 3.40 6.49 -3.49
N LYS A 108 3.16 7.60 -4.19
CA LYS A 108 2.58 8.83 -3.61
C LYS A 108 1.20 8.62 -2.97
N ASP A 109 0.42 7.65 -3.45
CA ASP A 109 -0.96 7.41 -2.98
C ASP A 109 -0.99 6.57 -1.69
N THR A 110 0.17 6.11 -1.24
CA THR A 110 0.32 5.24 -0.07
C THR A 110 1.31 5.80 0.96
N THR A 111 2.25 6.64 0.52
CA THR A 111 3.30 7.19 1.38
C THR A 111 2.73 8.09 2.46
N MET A 112 3.01 7.72 3.71
CA MET A 112 2.68 8.48 4.91
C MET A 112 3.85 9.38 5.31
N ILE A 113 5.06 8.82 5.34
CA ILE A 113 6.29 9.48 5.77
C ILE A 113 7.38 9.31 4.71
N ASN A 114 8.10 10.38 4.40
CA ASN A 114 9.13 10.40 3.37
C ASN A 114 10.47 10.96 3.90
N TYR A 115 11.32 10.13 4.50
CA TYR A 115 12.57 10.58 5.13
C TYR A 115 13.72 10.76 4.13
N GLY A 116 14.55 11.77 4.38
CA GLY A 116 15.82 11.96 3.68
C GLY A 116 15.70 12.44 2.24
N ARG A 117 14.51 12.92 1.83
CA ARG A 117 14.27 13.44 0.48
C ARG A 117 14.43 14.93 0.38
N THR A 118 14.90 15.38 -0.78
CA THR A 118 14.91 16.79 -1.14
C THR A 118 13.53 17.18 -1.65
N VAL A 119 12.97 18.24 -1.08
CA VAL A 119 11.72 18.85 -1.56
C VAL A 119 12.01 20.13 -2.31
N ASP A 120 11.23 20.40 -3.36
CA ASP A 120 11.35 21.63 -4.16
C ASP A 120 10.83 22.86 -3.40
N ASN A 121 10.04 22.66 -2.34
CA ASN A 121 9.45 23.73 -1.54
C ASN A 121 9.72 23.55 -0.04
N LEU A 122 10.43 24.51 0.54
CA LEU A 122 10.76 24.58 1.97
C LEU A 122 9.52 24.76 2.88
N TRP A 123 8.37 25.17 2.33
CA TRP A 123 7.15 25.44 3.09
C TRP A 123 6.21 24.23 3.25
N ASN A 124 6.58 23.06 2.72
CA ASN A 124 6.13 21.74 3.21
C ASN A 124 4.59 21.60 3.35
N GLN A 125 3.83 21.88 2.28
CA GLN A 125 2.37 21.67 2.27
C GLN A 125 2.05 20.18 2.09
N PRO A 126 1.15 19.57 2.89
CA PRO A 126 0.74 18.17 2.70
C PRO A 126 0.36 17.88 1.25
N GLY A 127 1.03 16.91 0.62
CA GLY A 127 0.81 16.56 -0.79
C GLY A 127 1.58 17.40 -1.83
N SER A 128 2.53 18.26 -1.44
CA SER A 128 3.53 18.77 -2.39
C SER A 128 4.50 17.67 -2.83
N GLU A 129 5.17 17.85 -3.97
CA GLU A 129 6.09 16.85 -4.52
C GLU A 129 7.08 16.36 -3.45
N ASN A 130 7.24 15.04 -3.34
CA ASN A 130 8.08 14.39 -2.34
C ASN A 130 7.66 14.57 -0.86
N MET A 131 6.36 14.66 -0.56
CA MET A 131 5.86 14.55 0.82
C MET A 131 4.84 13.43 0.98
N GLY A 132 4.86 12.75 2.13
CA GLY A 132 3.80 11.84 2.54
C GLY A 132 2.61 12.56 3.21
N TYR A 133 1.52 11.82 3.44
CA TYR A 133 0.28 12.38 4.01
C TYR A 133 0.42 12.95 5.43
N VAL A 134 1.36 12.43 6.22
CA VAL A 134 1.62 12.91 7.61
C VAL A 134 2.89 13.74 7.72
N ASP A 135 3.62 13.92 6.61
CA ASP A 135 4.69 14.90 6.53
C ASP A 135 4.14 16.30 6.39
N GLY A 136 4.98 17.31 6.54
CA GLY A 136 4.54 18.69 6.33
C GLY A 136 4.51 19.50 7.59
N VAL A 137 4.36 20.80 7.40
CA VAL A 137 4.03 21.69 8.50
C VAL A 137 2.54 21.63 8.79
N ILE A 138 2.18 21.91 10.03
CA ILE A 138 0.84 22.35 10.41
C ILE A 138 0.99 23.80 10.86
N TRP A 139 0.21 24.69 10.27
CA TRP A 139 0.23 26.09 10.66
C TRP A 139 -0.74 26.33 11.82
N ASN A 140 -0.24 26.95 12.87
CA ASN A 140 -1.02 27.53 13.94
C ASN A 140 -0.45 28.95 14.17
N ALA A 141 -0.59 29.51 15.36
CA ALA A 141 0.12 30.70 15.76
C ALA A 141 1.64 30.50 15.73
N ASN A 142 2.15 29.30 15.50
CA ASN A 142 3.52 29.01 15.13
C ASN A 142 3.57 27.84 14.12
N ILE A 143 4.73 27.60 13.51
CA ILE A 143 4.96 26.43 12.67
C ILE A 143 5.07 25.20 13.57
N ILE A 144 4.30 24.17 13.24
CA ILE A 144 4.34 22.88 13.92
C ILE A 144 4.91 21.86 12.95
N PHE A 145 5.97 21.18 13.38
CA PHE A 145 6.49 19.99 12.73
C PHE A 145 5.96 18.77 13.50
N PRO A 146 5.03 17.97 12.97
CA PRO A 146 4.49 16.84 13.69
C PRO A 146 5.51 15.70 13.78
N ILE A 147 5.80 15.07 12.64
CA ILE A 147 6.73 13.92 12.55
C ILE A 147 8.02 14.30 11.83
N THR A 148 7.94 15.18 10.84
CA THR A 148 9.07 15.56 9.99
C THR A 148 9.19 17.07 9.85
N TYR A 149 10.40 17.54 9.59
CA TYR A 149 10.70 18.91 9.21
C TYR A 149 11.63 18.93 8.02
N VAL A 150 11.73 20.07 7.32
CA VAL A 150 12.67 20.24 6.21
C VAL A 150 13.83 21.10 6.72
N ASP A 151 15.05 20.59 6.59
CA ASP A 151 16.25 21.33 7.01
C ASP A 151 16.63 22.45 6.01
N GLY A 152 17.65 23.24 6.35
CA GLY A 152 18.13 24.34 5.49
C GLY A 152 18.73 23.88 4.15
N GLY A 153 18.98 22.59 3.98
CA GLY A 153 19.39 21.98 2.71
C GLY A 153 18.22 21.46 1.87
N GLY A 154 16.98 21.62 2.35
CA GLY A 154 15.78 21.14 1.67
C GLY A 154 15.50 19.65 1.92
N VAL A 155 16.16 19.02 2.90
CA VAL A 155 16.03 17.58 3.16
C VAL A 155 15.02 17.33 4.29
N VAL A 156 14.15 16.35 4.09
CA VAL A 156 13.18 15.90 5.11
C VAL A 156 13.90 15.14 6.23
N GLN A 157 13.85 15.67 7.44
CA GLN A 157 14.43 15.13 8.66
C GLN A 157 13.34 14.71 9.64
N LYS A 158 13.68 13.82 10.57
CA LYS A 158 12.80 13.47 11.69
C LYS A 158 12.74 14.62 12.68
N ASN A 159 11.52 15.02 13.07
CA ASN A 159 11.33 15.97 14.15
C ASN A 159 11.52 15.29 15.52
N GLU A 160 12.40 15.85 16.33
CA GLU A 160 12.64 15.42 17.71
C GLU A 160 11.91 16.29 18.75
N ASN A 161 11.26 17.38 18.32
CA ASN A 161 10.52 18.24 19.22
C ASN A 161 9.29 17.50 19.77
N ILE A 162 9.20 17.43 21.10
CA ILE A 162 8.13 16.74 21.82
C ILE A 162 6.88 17.59 22.02
N TYR A 163 6.92 18.86 21.65
CA TYR A 163 5.81 19.80 21.82
C TYR A 163 5.15 20.11 20.48
N THR A 164 3.84 19.88 20.42
CA THR A 164 3.00 20.27 19.28
C THR A 164 2.39 21.66 19.51
N LEU A 165 1.93 21.97 20.72
CA LEU A 165 1.14 23.16 21.01
C LEU A 165 1.92 24.28 21.70
N ARG A 166 2.92 23.96 22.53
CA ARG A 166 3.67 24.92 23.36
C ARG A 166 4.10 26.19 22.62
N ASN A 167 4.83 26.06 21.51
CA ASN A 167 5.37 27.20 20.77
C ASN A 167 4.27 28.10 20.18
N SER A 168 3.11 27.52 19.89
CA SER A 168 1.94 28.27 19.45
C SER A 168 1.30 29.03 20.61
N GLU A 169 1.15 28.38 21.77
CA GLU A 169 0.61 29.01 22.99
C GLU A 169 1.48 30.18 23.48
N VAL A 170 2.81 30.04 23.46
CA VAL A 170 3.72 31.14 23.80
C VAL A 170 3.51 32.33 22.86
N ARG A 171 3.42 32.08 21.55
CA ARG A 171 3.24 33.14 20.56
C ARG A 171 1.85 33.78 20.63
N ILE A 172 0.82 33.01 20.97
CA ILE A 172 -0.54 33.51 21.23
C ILE A 172 -0.52 34.48 22.41
N ALA A 173 0.07 34.05 23.54
CA ALA A 173 0.15 34.87 24.74
C ALA A 173 0.98 36.14 24.54
N ALA A 174 2.15 36.03 23.89
CA ALA A 174 3.07 37.15 23.69
C ALA A 174 2.49 38.25 22.78
N ASN A 175 1.69 37.88 21.78
CA ASN A 175 1.16 38.82 20.78
C ASN A 175 -0.34 39.14 20.97
N GLY A 176 -1.00 38.59 22.00
CA GLY A 176 -2.42 38.80 22.24
C GLY A 176 -3.32 38.30 21.11
N LEU A 177 -2.98 37.13 20.55
CA LEU A 177 -3.69 36.54 19.40
C LEU A 177 -4.98 35.84 19.83
N ASP A 178 -5.93 35.69 18.90
CA ASP A 178 -7.14 34.90 19.16
C ASP A 178 -6.83 33.40 19.15
N ARG A 179 -6.68 32.82 20.34
CA ARG A 179 -6.42 31.39 20.52
C ARG A 179 -7.41 30.50 19.75
N ASN A 180 -8.69 30.87 19.69
CA ASN A 180 -9.69 30.02 19.04
C ASN A 180 -9.50 29.98 17.51
N GLU A 181 -9.16 31.12 16.90
CA GLU A 181 -8.88 31.23 15.47
C GLU A 181 -7.76 30.25 15.05
N TYR A 182 -6.65 30.26 15.78
CA TYR A 182 -5.49 29.43 15.44
C TYR A 182 -5.71 27.94 15.72
N TYR A 183 -6.42 27.58 16.80
CA TYR A 183 -6.80 26.19 17.05
C TYR A 183 -7.77 25.67 15.97
N ASN A 184 -8.75 26.46 15.54
CA ASN A 184 -9.65 26.08 14.45
C ASN A 184 -8.89 25.87 13.13
N GLY A 185 -7.90 26.73 12.84
CA GLY A 185 -7.02 26.56 11.68
C GLY A 185 -6.20 25.27 11.74
N MET A 186 -5.69 24.90 12.91
CA MET A 186 -4.97 23.64 13.12
C MET A 186 -5.89 22.41 12.96
N ILE A 187 -7.11 22.47 13.51
CA ILE A 187 -8.13 21.41 13.39
C ILE A 187 -8.47 21.16 11.91
N ASN A 188 -8.71 22.23 11.13
CA ASN A 188 -9.00 22.11 9.70
C ASN A 188 -7.88 21.42 8.92
N GLN A 189 -6.61 21.78 9.20
CA GLN A 189 -5.46 21.13 8.56
C GLN A 189 -5.31 19.65 8.96
N LEU A 190 -5.63 19.30 10.21
CA LEU A 190 -5.68 17.90 10.62
C LEU A 190 -6.78 17.14 9.90
N ASP A 191 -7.96 17.76 9.70
CA ASP A 191 -9.04 17.18 8.90
C ASP A 191 -8.64 16.99 7.43
N GLU A 192 -7.97 17.95 6.82
CA GLU A 192 -7.42 17.82 5.46
C GLU A 192 -6.45 16.63 5.34
N ARG A 193 -5.56 16.45 6.33
CA ARG A 193 -4.64 15.30 6.39
C ARG A 193 -5.39 13.98 6.55
N ILE A 194 -6.42 13.94 7.40
CA ILE A 194 -7.29 12.77 7.56
C ILE A 194 -7.96 12.42 6.23
N GLN A 195 -8.48 13.41 5.50
CA GLN A 195 -9.09 13.19 4.18
C GLN A 195 -8.07 12.69 3.16
N ALA A 196 -6.83 13.20 3.18
CA ALA A 196 -5.77 12.72 2.31
C ALA A 196 -5.46 11.23 2.56
N VAL A 197 -5.35 10.81 3.83
CA VAL A 197 -5.19 9.40 4.20
C VAL A 197 -6.37 8.55 3.73
N VAL A 198 -7.61 9.03 3.86
CA VAL A 198 -8.82 8.35 3.35
C VAL A 198 -8.80 8.22 1.81
N GLY A 199 -8.31 9.25 1.11
CA GLY A 199 -8.08 9.21 -0.33
C GLY A 199 -7.12 8.08 -0.71
N GLY A 200 -5.96 8.01 -0.08
CA GLY A 200 -5.00 6.93 -0.30
C GLY A 200 -5.55 5.54 0.05
N MET A 201 -6.31 5.42 1.15
CA MET A 201 -7.02 4.17 1.50
C MET A 201 -7.98 3.72 0.40
N SER A 202 -8.65 4.66 -0.27
CA SER A 202 -9.56 4.37 -1.38
C SER A 202 -8.81 3.85 -2.62
N VAL A 203 -7.62 4.40 -2.90
CA VAL A 203 -6.73 3.91 -3.97
C VAL A 203 -6.27 2.48 -3.68
N VAL A 204 -5.80 2.21 -2.46
CA VAL A 204 -5.42 0.86 -2.02
C VAL A 204 -6.60 -0.11 -2.13
N GLY A 205 -7.80 0.29 -1.66
CA GLY A 205 -8.99 -0.54 -1.73
C GLY A 205 -9.45 -0.86 -3.15
N SER A 206 -9.37 0.10 -4.07
CA SER A 206 -9.68 -0.14 -5.49
C SER A 206 -8.62 -1.01 -6.18
N THR A 207 -7.35 -0.84 -5.82
CA THR A 207 -6.24 -1.68 -6.30
C THR A 207 -6.41 -3.12 -5.82
N GLN A 208 -6.78 -3.33 -4.54
CA GLN A 208 -7.06 -4.65 -4.00
C GLN A 208 -8.16 -5.35 -4.81
N LYS A 209 -9.29 -4.69 -5.04
CA LYS A 209 -10.38 -5.25 -5.87
C LYS A 209 -9.91 -5.62 -7.27
N ARG A 210 -9.02 -4.82 -7.87
CA ARG A 210 -8.45 -5.11 -9.20
C ARG A 210 -7.57 -6.36 -9.16
N VAL A 211 -6.77 -6.54 -8.11
CA VAL A 211 -5.98 -7.76 -7.90
C VAL A 211 -6.90 -8.97 -7.73
N ASP A 212 -7.94 -8.85 -6.89
CA ASP A 212 -8.89 -9.95 -6.65
C ASP A 212 -9.61 -10.37 -7.94
N MET A 213 -10.07 -9.42 -8.76
CA MET A 213 -10.68 -9.71 -10.06
C MET A 213 -9.70 -10.41 -11.03
N GLN A 214 -8.42 -10.03 -11.00
CA GLN A 214 -7.42 -10.65 -11.85
C GLN A 214 -7.10 -12.09 -11.39
N ASP A 215 -7.09 -12.33 -10.08
CA ASP A 215 -6.93 -13.67 -9.51
C ASP A 215 -8.10 -14.58 -9.90
N GLU A 216 -9.35 -14.10 -9.78
CA GLU A 216 -10.54 -14.84 -10.21
C GLU A 216 -10.52 -15.16 -11.71
N PHE A 217 -10.14 -14.19 -12.55
CA PHE A 217 -10.00 -14.41 -13.99
C PHE A 217 -8.94 -15.47 -14.32
N ASN A 218 -7.80 -15.44 -13.63
CA ASN A 218 -6.74 -16.43 -13.84
C ASN A 218 -7.18 -17.83 -13.41
N GLN A 219 -7.89 -17.95 -12.29
CA GLN A 219 -8.45 -19.23 -11.84
C GLN A 219 -9.42 -19.79 -12.87
N ALA A 220 -10.33 -18.95 -13.39
CA ALA A 220 -11.26 -19.35 -14.45
C ALA A 220 -10.53 -19.78 -15.73
N MET A 221 -9.46 -19.07 -16.11
CA MET A 221 -8.63 -19.44 -17.26
C MET A 221 -7.92 -20.78 -17.04
N MET A 222 -7.35 -21.03 -15.86
CA MET A 222 -6.72 -22.31 -15.51
C MET A 222 -7.74 -23.46 -15.61
N ASP A 223 -8.93 -23.28 -15.04
CA ASP A 223 -10.00 -24.29 -15.11
C ASP A 223 -10.43 -24.60 -16.55
N ASP A 224 -10.51 -23.60 -17.41
CA ASP A 224 -10.89 -23.78 -18.81
C ASP A 224 -9.76 -24.42 -19.64
N VAL A 225 -8.50 -24.09 -19.34
CA VAL A 225 -7.34 -24.78 -19.92
C VAL A 225 -7.31 -26.24 -19.49
N ASP A 226 -7.53 -26.56 -18.22
CA ASP A 226 -7.54 -27.93 -17.71
C ASP A 226 -8.65 -28.76 -18.35
N LYS A 227 -9.87 -28.20 -18.48
CA LYS A 227 -10.97 -28.84 -19.22
C LYS A 227 -10.61 -29.02 -20.70
N GLY A 228 -10.01 -27.99 -21.31
CA GLY A 228 -9.55 -28.02 -22.68
C GLY A 228 -8.59 -29.17 -22.91
N VAL A 229 -7.47 -29.19 -22.18
CA VAL A 229 -6.44 -30.23 -22.21
C VAL A 229 -7.04 -31.61 -21.94
N GLY A 230 -7.92 -31.75 -20.96
CA GLY A 230 -8.65 -32.99 -20.71
C GLY A 230 -9.39 -33.51 -21.95
N ARG A 231 -10.11 -32.64 -22.67
CA ARG A 231 -10.79 -33.01 -23.93
C ARG A 231 -9.83 -33.38 -25.05
N TRP A 232 -8.66 -32.72 -25.15
CA TRP A 232 -7.64 -33.08 -26.13
C TRP A 232 -7.02 -34.45 -25.83
N VAL A 233 -6.76 -34.74 -24.54
CA VAL A 233 -6.25 -36.05 -24.10
C VAL A 233 -7.29 -37.14 -24.34
N ASP A 234 -8.56 -36.89 -24.01
CA ASP A 234 -9.65 -37.83 -24.28
C ASP A 234 -9.78 -38.12 -25.79
N ALA A 235 -9.71 -37.09 -26.64
CA ALA A 235 -9.78 -37.24 -28.08
C ALA A 235 -8.58 -38.03 -28.66
N ASP A 236 -7.36 -37.78 -28.18
CA ASP A 236 -6.17 -38.54 -28.58
C ASP A 236 -6.27 -40.01 -28.15
N MET A 237 -6.79 -40.26 -26.94
CA MET A 237 -7.06 -41.62 -26.47
C MET A 237 -8.13 -42.34 -27.30
N GLU A 238 -9.18 -41.64 -27.75
CA GLU A 238 -10.18 -42.19 -28.69
C GLU A 238 -9.56 -42.53 -30.05
N GLU A 239 -8.74 -41.64 -30.62
CA GLU A 239 -8.04 -41.90 -31.89
C GLU A 239 -7.08 -43.09 -31.77
N ALA A 240 -6.28 -43.13 -30.70
CA ALA A 240 -5.37 -44.22 -30.40
C ALA A 240 -6.12 -45.56 -30.23
N SER A 241 -7.27 -45.55 -29.55
CA SER A 241 -8.14 -46.72 -29.37
C SER A 241 -8.73 -47.21 -30.70
N ALA A 242 -9.25 -46.30 -31.53
CA ALA A 242 -9.76 -46.64 -32.86
C ALA A 242 -8.66 -47.22 -33.75
N ARG A 243 -7.45 -46.64 -33.70
CA ARG A 243 -6.28 -47.14 -34.43
C ARG A 243 -5.85 -48.52 -33.94
N LEU A 244 -5.87 -48.76 -32.63
CA LEU A 244 -5.59 -50.07 -32.04
C LEU A 244 -6.61 -51.12 -32.49
N ALA A 245 -7.90 -50.79 -32.47
CA ALA A 245 -8.96 -51.67 -32.93
C ALA A 245 -8.82 -52.01 -34.44
N ALA A 246 -8.46 -51.04 -35.27
CA ALA A 246 -8.17 -51.25 -36.68
C ALA A 246 -6.97 -52.19 -36.89
N LEU A 247 -5.87 -51.98 -36.14
CA LEU A 247 -4.69 -52.86 -36.16
C LEU A 247 -5.03 -54.29 -35.72
N GLN A 248 -5.82 -54.46 -34.67
CA GLN A 248 -6.29 -55.76 -34.21
C GLN A 248 -7.15 -56.46 -35.28
N THR A 249 -8.04 -55.73 -35.94
CA THR A 249 -8.86 -56.25 -37.04
C THR A 249 -7.99 -56.69 -38.21
N GLN A 250 -6.99 -55.88 -38.58
CA GLN A 250 -6.03 -56.22 -39.63
C GLN A 250 -5.24 -57.49 -39.29
N GLN A 251 -4.81 -57.66 -38.03
CA GLN A 251 -4.14 -58.88 -37.59
C GLN A 251 -5.05 -60.11 -37.66
N GLN A 252 -6.31 -60.00 -37.22
CA GLN A 252 -7.28 -61.09 -37.34
C GLN A 252 -7.51 -61.49 -38.81
N LEU A 253 -7.63 -60.51 -39.71
CA LEU A 253 -7.73 -60.76 -41.15
C LEU A 253 -6.46 -61.40 -41.70
N ALA A 254 -5.28 -60.96 -41.26
CA ALA A 254 -4.01 -61.56 -41.65
C ALA A 254 -3.90 -63.03 -41.19
N THR A 255 -4.31 -63.35 -39.95
CA THR A 255 -4.36 -64.73 -39.45
C THR A 255 -5.37 -65.58 -40.21
N GLN A 256 -6.55 -65.04 -40.51
CA GLN A 256 -7.54 -65.74 -41.34
C GLN A 256 -7.00 -65.99 -42.75
N ALA A 257 -6.38 -65.00 -43.38
CA ALA A 257 -5.75 -65.14 -44.69
C ALA A 257 -4.62 -66.19 -44.68
N LEU A 258 -3.81 -66.25 -43.63
CA LEU A 258 -2.79 -67.30 -43.44
C LEU A 258 -3.42 -68.69 -43.25
N ASN A 259 -4.49 -68.82 -42.47
CA ASN A 259 -5.22 -70.09 -42.32
C ASN A 259 -5.83 -70.55 -43.64
N ILE A 260 -6.45 -69.65 -44.42
CA ILE A 260 -6.98 -69.94 -45.76
C ILE A 260 -5.83 -70.35 -46.69
N ALA A 261 -4.70 -69.64 -46.67
CA ALA A 261 -3.52 -69.97 -47.47
C ALA A 261 -2.93 -71.34 -47.12
N ASN A 262 -2.98 -71.76 -45.84
CA ASN A 262 -2.53 -73.09 -45.41
C ASN A 262 -3.55 -74.21 -45.72
N GLN A 263 -4.84 -73.93 -45.78
CA GLN A 263 -5.89 -74.90 -46.10
C GLN A 263 -6.12 -75.07 -47.62
N ALA A 264 -5.90 -74.03 -48.42
CA ALA A 264 -6.11 -74.07 -49.87
C ALA A 264 -5.31 -75.18 -50.59
N PRO A 265 -4.03 -75.46 -50.26
CA PRO A 265 -3.28 -76.58 -50.83
C PRO A 265 -3.88 -77.96 -50.47
N GLN A 266 -4.46 -78.09 -49.28
CA GLN A 266 -5.07 -79.35 -48.81
C GLN A 266 -6.37 -79.66 -49.56
N SER A 267 -7.21 -78.65 -49.82
CA SER A 267 -8.43 -78.79 -50.62
C SER A 267 -8.12 -79.22 -52.06
N ILE A 268 -7.03 -78.72 -52.64
CA ILE A 268 -6.56 -79.12 -53.98
C ILE A 268 -6.13 -80.60 -53.98
N MET A 269 -5.46 -81.09 -52.94
CA MET A 269 -5.09 -82.51 -52.85
C MET A 269 -6.28 -83.48 -52.82
N THR A 270 -7.42 -83.08 -52.23
CA THR A 270 -8.67 -83.88 -52.24
C THR A 270 -9.33 -84.00 -53.62
N LEU A 271 -9.06 -83.07 -54.54
CA LEU A 271 -9.60 -83.10 -55.92
C LEU A 271 -8.80 -84.03 -56.86
N PHE A 272 -7.64 -84.51 -56.40
CA PHE A 272 -6.79 -85.46 -57.13
C PHE A 272 -6.84 -86.88 -56.56
N GLN A 273 -7.80 -87.18 -55.67
CA GLN A 273 -8.18 -88.54 -55.24
C GLN A 273 -9.48 -88.95 -55.93
#